data_AF-A0A962FKF6-F1
#
_entry.id   AF-A0A962FKF6-F1
#
_cell.length_a   1.000
_cell.length_b   1.000
_cell.length_c   1.000
_cell.angle_alpha   90.00
_cell.angle_beta   90.00
_cell.angle_gamma   90.00
#
_symmetry.space_group_name_H-M   'P 1'
#
loop_
_entity.id
_entity.type
_entity.pdbx_description
1 polymer ?
#
loop_
_entity_poly.entity_id
_entity_poly.type
_entity_poly.pdbx_seq_one_letter_code
_entity_poly.pdbx_strand_id
1 'polypeptide(L)'
;MQKSEASRDAHAVALREIEALLAAHADVAETDLERGDGYVRIALRPRVANACPLDLVLFDDGAVDLRLAEEEHEGVRDIPPARLATLIGAVLAGKVKTIRETTLATGQLRSVEVVVRPDRGEAWRRRREVEPISRLVAPEAAEREAHHYVAYRREDAPRP
;
A
#
# COMPACT_ATOMS: atom_id res chain seq x y z
N MET A 1 -14.75 -26.58 10.94
CA MET A 1 -13.92 -26.93 9.77
C MET A 1 -14.18 -26.07 8.52
N GLN A 2 -15.32 -25.37 8.39
CA GLN A 2 -15.67 -24.55 7.21
C GLN A 2 -14.85 -23.25 7.02
N LYS A 3 -14.27 -22.67 8.08
CA LYS A 3 -13.55 -21.38 8.00
C LYS A 3 -12.22 -21.47 7.22
N SER A 4 -11.61 -22.66 7.16
CA SER A 4 -10.35 -22.91 6.44
C SER A 4 -10.53 -23.01 4.92
N GLU A 5 -11.67 -23.51 4.44
CA GLU A 5 -11.93 -23.67 3.01
C GLU A 5 -12.31 -22.33 2.38
N ALA A 6 -13.26 -21.60 2.97
CA ALA A 6 -13.65 -20.27 2.52
C ALA A 6 -12.48 -19.26 2.52
N SER A 7 -11.55 -19.38 3.48
CA SER A 7 -10.36 -18.52 3.51
C SER A 7 -9.38 -18.85 2.39
N ARG A 8 -9.22 -20.14 2.03
CA ARG A 8 -8.38 -20.57 0.92
C ARG A 8 -8.97 -20.15 -0.42
N ASP A 9 -10.28 -20.26 -0.58
CA ASP A 9 -10.98 -19.82 -1.79
C ASP A 9 -10.85 -18.30 -1.98
N ALA A 10 -10.98 -17.51 -0.90
CA ALA A 10 -10.78 -16.07 -0.95
C ALA A 10 -9.35 -15.68 -1.36
N HIS A 11 -8.33 -16.40 -0.86
CA HIS A 11 -6.94 -16.20 -1.29
C HIS A 11 -6.76 -16.52 -2.79
N ALA A 12 -7.29 -17.65 -3.26
CA ALA A 12 -7.18 -18.04 -4.66
C ALA A 12 -7.92 -17.08 -5.62
N VAL A 13 -9.05 -16.51 -5.18
CA VAL A 13 -9.75 -15.45 -5.93
C VAL A 13 -8.90 -14.18 -5.97
N ALA A 14 -8.43 -13.70 -4.81
CA ALA A 14 -7.62 -12.49 -4.73
C ALA A 14 -6.35 -12.60 -5.60
N LEU A 15 -5.66 -13.75 -5.56
CA LEU A 15 -4.46 -13.97 -6.34
C LEU A 15 -4.74 -13.93 -7.85
N ARG A 16 -5.84 -14.55 -8.32
CA ARG A 16 -6.24 -14.49 -9.74
C ARG A 16 -6.55 -13.06 -10.20
N GLU A 17 -7.22 -12.28 -9.36
CA GLU A 17 -7.49 -10.86 -9.65
C GLU A 17 -6.21 -10.03 -9.71
N ILE A 18 -5.26 -10.30 -8.80
CA ILE A 18 -3.95 -9.65 -8.81
C ILE A 18 -3.17 -10.03 -10.07
N GLU A 19 -3.09 -11.30 -10.42
CA GLU A 19 -2.41 -11.75 -11.65
C GLU A 19 -2.98 -11.07 -12.90
N ALA A 20 -4.31 -10.92 -12.97
CA ALA A 20 -4.95 -10.19 -14.05
C ALA A 20 -4.56 -8.70 -14.07
N LEU A 21 -4.47 -8.05 -12.91
CA LEU A 21 -3.99 -6.67 -12.79
C LEU A 21 -2.53 -6.54 -13.23
N LEU A 22 -1.65 -7.46 -12.81
CA LEU A 22 -0.24 -7.45 -13.22
C LEU A 22 -0.12 -7.56 -14.74
N ALA A 23 -0.82 -8.52 -15.34
CA ALA A 23 -0.82 -8.72 -16.79
C ALA A 23 -1.31 -7.48 -17.55
N ALA A 24 -2.34 -6.79 -17.03
CA ALA A 24 -2.91 -5.59 -17.66
C ALA A 24 -1.98 -4.35 -17.60
N HIS A 25 -0.95 -4.36 -16.75
CA HIS A 25 -0.05 -3.22 -16.53
C HIS A 25 1.43 -3.55 -16.83
N ALA A 26 1.72 -4.70 -17.42
CA ALA A 26 3.08 -5.13 -17.76
C ALA A 26 3.79 -4.23 -18.80
N ASP A 27 3.03 -3.41 -19.53
CA ASP A 27 3.53 -2.39 -20.45
C ASP A 27 4.02 -1.11 -19.73
N VAL A 28 3.45 -0.78 -18.56
CA VAL A 28 3.73 0.45 -17.80
C VAL A 28 4.48 0.23 -16.49
N ALA A 29 4.66 -1.01 -16.06
CA ALA A 29 5.44 -1.37 -14.89
C ALA A 29 6.23 -2.67 -15.12
N GLU A 30 7.37 -2.76 -14.44
CA GLU A 30 8.00 -4.05 -14.22
C GLU A 30 7.21 -4.77 -13.12
N THR A 31 6.82 -6.02 -13.41
CA THR A 31 6.01 -6.84 -12.53
C THR A 31 6.80 -8.09 -12.17
N ASP A 32 6.89 -8.41 -10.89
CA ASP A 32 7.45 -9.66 -10.40
C ASP A 32 6.41 -10.38 -9.54
N LEU A 33 6.31 -11.69 -9.73
CA LEU A 33 5.45 -12.56 -8.95
C LEU A 33 6.23 -13.82 -8.60
N GLU A 34 6.53 -13.95 -7.32
CA GLU A 34 7.28 -15.06 -6.75
C GLU A 34 6.36 -15.87 -5.85
N ARG A 35 6.36 -17.20 -5.99
CA ARG A 35 5.64 -18.10 -5.11
C ARG A 35 6.66 -18.90 -4.31
N GLY A 36 6.66 -18.71 -3.00
CA GLY A 36 7.47 -19.47 -2.06
C GLY A 36 6.65 -20.50 -1.30
N ASP A 37 7.31 -21.23 -0.42
CA ASP A 37 6.64 -22.08 0.56
C ASP A 37 6.01 -21.19 1.64
N GLY A 38 4.68 -21.20 1.74
CA GLY A 38 3.94 -20.41 2.73
C GLY A 38 3.70 -18.94 2.39
N TYR A 39 4.11 -18.45 1.21
CA TYR A 39 3.88 -17.06 0.80
C TYR A 39 3.84 -16.84 -0.71
N VAL A 40 3.25 -15.71 -1.12
CA VAL A 40 3.32 -15.15 -2.47
C VAL A 40 3.81 -13.71 -2.38
N ARG A 41 4.88 -13.37 -3.10
CA ARG A 41 5.36 -12.00 -3.26
C ARG A 41 4.93 -11.43 -4.61
N ILE A 42 4.44 -10.20 -4.60
CA ILE A 42 4.08 -9.41 -5.76
C ILE A 42 4.82 -8.08 -5.69
N ALA A 43 5.62 -7.75 -6.69
CA ALA A 43 6.26 -6.45 -6.81
C ALA A 43 5.86 -5.74 -8.09
N LEU A 44 5.55 -4.45 -7.96
CA LEU A 44 5.25 -3.51 -9.02
C LEU A 44 6.24 -2.35 -8.96
N ARG A 45 6.98 -2.14 -10.04
CA ARG A 45 7.89 -1.01 -10.21
C ARG A 45 7.45 -0.19 -11.42
N PRO A 46 6.82 0.98 -11.22
CA PRO A 46 6.29 1.76 -12.32
C PRO A 46 7.41 2.35 -13.17
N ARG A 47 7.20 2.40 -14.48
CA ARG A 47 8.07 3.13 -15.42
C ARG A 47 7.75 4.63 -15.45
N VAL A 48 6.57 5.01 -14.97
CA VAL A 48 6.13 6.40 -14.87
C VAL A 48 6.75 7.06 -13.64
N ALA A 49 7.40 8.20 -13.86
CA ALA A 49 7.95 9.00 -12.78
C ALA A 49 6.84 9.44 -11.81
N ASN A 50 7.15 9.44 -10.51
CA ASN A 50 6.23 9.84 -9.44
C ASN A 50 5.02 8.91 -9.22
N ALA A 51 4.95 7.75 -9.89
CA ALA A 51 3.99 6.71 -9.54
C ALA A 51 4.51 5.90 -8.33
N CYS A 52 3.60 5.38 -7.52
CA CYS A 52 3.96 4.70 -6.27
C CYS A 52 4.41 3.25 -6.54
N PRO A 53 5.67 2.86 -6.27
CA PRO A 53 6.04 1.45 -6.32
C PRO A 53 5.36 0.67 -5.18
N LEU A 54 5.06 -0.60 -5.44
CA LEU A 54 4.39 -1.48 -4.50
C LEU A 54 5.15 -2.79 -4.37
N ASP A 55 5.35 -3.25 -3.14
CA ASP A 55 5.76 -4.61 -2.82
C ASP A 55 4.76 -5.20 -1.85
N LEU A 56 4.35 -6.45 -2.08
CA LEU A 56 3.35 -7.12 -1.27
C LEU A 56 3.76 -8.57 -1.08
N VAL A 57 3.89 -9.00 0.18
CA VAL A 57 4.03 -10.41 0.54
C VAL A 57 2.75 -10.84 1.22
N LEU A 58 2.07 -11.83 0.67
CA LEU A 58 0.89 -12.46 1.25
C LEU A 58 1.29 -13.82 1.81
N PHE A 59 1.17 -14.00 3.12
CA PHE A 59 1.45 -15.26 3.80
C PHE A 59 0.20 -16.14 3.87
N ASP A 60 0.39 -17.46 3.95
CA ASP A 60 -0.70 -18.44 4.06
C ASP A 60 -1.54 -18.27 5.35
N ASP A 61 -0.96 -17.67 6.39
CA ASP A 61 -1.64 -17.35 7.65
C ASP A 61 -2.48 -16.05 7.57
N GLY A 62 -2.52 -15.43 6.38
CA GLY A 62 -3.26 -14.20 6.09
C GLY A 62 -2.57 -12.92 6.57
N ALA A 63 -1.33 -12.98 7.06
CA ALA A 63 -0.51 -11.79 7.25
C ALA A 63 -0.10 -11.20 5.89
N VAL A 64 0.04 -9.88 5.86
CA VAL A 64 0.47 -9.16 4.67
C VAL A 64 1.62 -8.23 5.05
N ASP A 65 2.76 -8.37 4.39
CA ASP A 65 3.78 -7.33 4.38
C ASP A 65 3.53 -6.44 3.17
N LEU A 66 3.47 -5.14 3.39
CA LEU A 66 3.15 -4.16 2.36
C LEU A 66 4.17 -3.03 2.39
N ARG A 67 4.81 -2.82 1.25
CA ARG A 67 5.66 -1.66 1.00
C ARG A 67 5.01 -0.78 -0.07
N LEU A 68 4.79 0.48 0.27
CA LEU A 68 4.28 1.51 -0.62
C LEU A 68 5.24 2.68 -0.63
N ALA A 69 5.88 2.93 -1.77
CA ALA A 69 7.00 3.86 -1.88
C ALA A 69 8.12 3.57 -0.86
N GLU A 70 8.37 4.49 0.05
CA GLU A 70 9.40 4.39 1.10
C GLU A 70 8.89 3.81 2.42
N GLU A 71 7.57 3.59 2.54
CA GLU A 71 6.97 3.11 3.78
C GLU A 71 6.70 1.60 3.72
N GLU A 72 7.12 0.92 4.78
CA GLU A 72 7.04 -0.52 4.95
C GLU A 72 6.16 -0.85 6.17
N HIS A 73 5.26 -1.80 5.98
CA HIS A 73 4.28 -2.22 6.98
C HIS A 73 4.23 -3.75 7.01
N GLU A 74 4.82 -4.34 8.04
CA GLU A 74 4.91 -5.78 8.21
C GLU A 74 3.74 -6.33 9.04
N GLY A 75 3.36 -7.58 8.78
CA GLY A 75 2.40 -8.32 9.59
C GLY A 75 0.99 -7.72 9.61
N VAL A 76 0.59 -7.02 8.55
CA VAL A 76 -0.73 -6.37 8.44
C VAL A 76 -1.81 -7.43 8.31
N ARG A 77 -2.74 -7.48 9.27
CA ARG A 77 -3.83 -8.49 9.32
C ARG A 77 -5.23 -7.93 9.12
N ASP A 78 -5.38 -6.61 9.01
CA ASP A 78 -6.66 -5.94 8.80
C ASP A 78 -6.98 -5.70 7.31
N ILE A 79 -6.14 -6.18 6.38
CA ILE A 79 -6.43 -6.23 4.96
C ILE A 79 -6.92 -7.65 4.63
N PRO A 80 -8.24 -7.89 4.52
CA PRO A 80 -8.73 -9.19 4.11
C PRO A 80 -8.31 -9.49 2.66
N PRO A 81 -8.07 -10.76 2.29
CA PRO A 81 -7.60 -11.13 0.95
C PRO A 81 -8.44 -10.56 -0.20
N ALA A 82 -9.77 -10.58 -0.04
CA ALA A 82 -10.72 -10.04 -1.02
C ALA A 82 -10.58 -8.52 -1.27
N ARG A 83 -9.84 -7.77 -0.44
CA ARG A 83 -9.57 -6.35 -0.62
C ARG A 83 -8.21 -6.06 -1.27
N LEU A 84 -7.33 -7.05 -1.40
CA LEU A 84 -5.97 -6.85 -1.91
C LEU A 84 -5.95 -6.34 -3.35
N ALA A 85 -6.72 -6.97 -4.24
CA ALA A 85 -6.82 -6.53 -5.64
C ALA A 85 -7.38 -5.10 -5.76
N THR A 86 -8.37 -4.76 -4.93
CA THR A 86 -8.93 -3.39 -4.87
C THR A 86 -7.89 -2.37 -4.39
N LEU A 87 -7.07 -2.74 -3.41
CA LEU A 87 -5.99 -1.87 -2.90
C LEU A 87 -4.90 -1.67 -3.96
N ILE A 88 -4.46 -2.73 -4.62
CA ILE A 88 -3.48 -2.67 -5.73
C ILE A 88 -4.03 -1.82 -6.87
N GLY A 89 -5.29 -2.02 -7.27
CA GLY A 89 -5.94 -1.19 -8.29
C GLY A 89 -5.96 0.30 -7.95
N ALA A 90 -6.20 0.65 -6.68
CA ALA A 90 -6.14 2.03 -6.22
C ALA A 90 -4.72 2.62 -6.32
N VAL A 91 -3.68 1.83 -6.03
CA VAL A 91 -2.28 2.24 -6.19
C VAL A 91 -1.93 2.45 -7.66
N LEU A 92 -2.33 1.53 -8.54
CA LEU A 92 -2.16 1.64 -9.99
C LEU A 92 -2.84 2.92 -10.53
N ALA A 93 -4.01 3.27 -10.01
CA ALA A 93 -4.74 4.49 -10.36
C ALA A 93 -4.20 5.78 -9.71
N GLY A 94 -3.08 5.73 -8.99
CA GLY A 94 -2.48 6.90 -8.33
C GLY A 94 -3.28 7.40 -7.13
N LYS A 95 -4.17 6.60 -6.56
CA LYS A 95 -5.01 6.97 -5.40
C LYS A 95 -4.31 6.69 -4.09
N VAL A 96 -3.02 6.98 -4.07
CA VAL A 96 -2.14 6.83 -2.92
C VAL A 96 -1.45 8.15 -2.65
N LYS A 97 -1.31 8.46 -1.37
CA LYS A 97 -0.53 9.60 -0.92
C LYS A 97 0.18 9.30 0.38
N THR A 98 1.33 9.93 0.57
CA THR A 98 2.02 9.98 1.86
C THR A 98 1.80 11.35 2.49
N ILE A 99 1.65 11.39 3.80
CA ILE A 99 1.56 12.62 4.58
C ILE A 99 2.70 12.59 5.58
N ARG A 100 3.63 13.51 5.45
CA ARG A 100 4.70 13.72 6.41
C ARG A 100 4.28 14.80 7.40
N GLU A 101 4.48 14.54 8.68
CA GLU A 101 4.25 15.50 9.74
C GLU A 101 5.60 15.87 10.36
N THR A 102 5.94 17.16 10.36
CA THR A 102 7.19 17.69 10.92
C THR A 102 6.90 18.65 12.07
N THR A 103 7.70 18.62 13.13
CA THR A 103 7.61 19.60 14.22
C THR A 103 8.10 20.96 13.73
N LEU A 104 7.31 22.02 13.92
CA LEU A 104 7.71 23.38 13.48
C LEU A 104 8.89 23.93 14.28
N ALA A 105 9.05 23.50 15.54
CA ALA A 105 10.11 23.98 16.41
C ALA A 105 11.51 23.45 16.02
N THR A 106 11.58 22.18 15.59
CA THR A 106 12.86 21.50 15.33
C THR A 106 13.04 21.06 13.89
N GLY A 107 12.00 21.14 13.06
CA GLY A 107 11.99 20.59 11.69
C GLY A 107 12.09 19.06 11.65
N GLN A 108 11.95 18.37 12.78
CA GLN A 108 12.12 16.91 12.86
C GLN A 108 10.87 16.20 12.35
N LEU A 109 11.07 15.11 11.61
CA LEU A 109 9.98 14.25 11.17
C LEU A 109 9.37 13.56 12.39
N ARG A 110 8.07 13.78 12.59
CA ARG A 110 7.27 13.20 13.67
C ARG A 110 6.56 11.93 13.22
N SER A 111 5.96 11.96 12.04
CA SER A 111 5.25 10.79 11.53
C SER A 111 5.18 10.79 10.01
N VAL A 112 4.95 9.60 9.46
CA VAL A 112 4.57 9.40 8.07
C VAL A 112 3.28 8.58 8.03
N GLU A 113 2.26 9.08 7.33
CA GLU A 113 1.00 8.38 7.08
C GLU A 113 0.89 8.02 5.60
N VAL A 114 0.69 6.75 5.29
CA VAL A 114 0.30 6.28 3.95
C VAL A 114 -1.22 6.18 3.90
N VAL A 115 -1.82 6.72 2.85
CA VAL A 115 -3.27 6.65 2.60
C VAL A 115 -3.52 6.14 1.19
N VAL A 116 -4.22 5.01 1.08
CA VAL A 116 -4.71 4.46 -0.20
C VAL A 116 -6.24 4.58 -0.22
N ARG A 117 -6.79 5.19 -1.27
CA ARG A 117 -8.24 5.43 -1.41
C ARG A 117 -8.80 4.74 -2.65
N PRO A 118 -9.31 3.51 -2.53
CA PRO A 118 -10.04 2.87 -3.61
C PRO A 118 -11.31 3.64 -3.99
N ASP A 119 -11.81 3.47 -5.22
CA ASP A 119 -13.09 4.06 -5.66
C ASP A 119 -14.29 3.53 -4.90
N ARG A 120 -14.17 2.29 -4.41
CA ARG A 120 -15.21 1.61 -3.65
C ARG A 120 -14.61 1.05 -2.37
N GLY A 121 -15.30 1.28 -1.27
CA GLY A 121 -14.90 0.81 0.06
C GLY A 121 -14.12 1.86 0.85
N GLU A 122 -13.61 1.43 2.00
CA GLU A 122 -12.95 2.29 2.95
C GLU A 122 -11.50 2.59 2.54
N ALA A 123 -11.03 3.81 2.80
CA ALA A 123 -9.62 4.14 2.64
C ALA A 123 -8.76 3.30 3.59
N TRP A 124 -7.70 2.68 3.08
CA TRP A 124 -6.71 2.06 3.92
C TRP A 124 -5.67 3.10 4.35
N ARG A 125 -5.33 3.09 5.64
CA ARG A 125 -4.43 4.08 6.25
C ARG A 125 -3.49 3.41 7.23
N ARG A 126 -2.23 3.82 7.18
CA ARG A 126 -1.24 3.46 8.19
C ARG A 126 -0.37 4.64 8.51
N ARG A 127 -0.16 4.88 9.80
CA ARG A 127 0.70 5.93 10.33
C ARG A 127 1.81 5.28 11.13
N ARG A 128 3.04 5.64 10.80
CA ARG A 128 4.24 5.32 11.56
C ARG A 128 4.67 6.58 12.30
N GLU A 129 4.70 6.51 13.62
CA GLU A 129 5.37 7.53 14.43
C GLU A 129 6.88 7.31 14.34
N VAL A 130 7.62 8.39 14.14
CA VAL A 130 9.07 8.40 14.33
C VAL A 130 9.26 8.68 15.81
N GLU A 131 9.84 7.73 16.56
CA GLU A 131 10.03 7.91 18.00
C GLU A 131 10.76 9.24 18.26
N PRO A 132 10.23 10.11 19.13
CA PRO A 132 10.91 11.34 19.44
C PRO A 132 12.16 11.03 20.28
N ILE A 133 13.27 11.71 19.97
CA ILE A 133 14.48 11.73 20.83
C ILE A 133 14.16 12.32 22.22
N SER A 134 13.03 13.02 22.38
CA SER A 134 12.56 13.62 23.63
C SER A 134 11.04 13.44 23.80
N ARG A 135 10.62 12.62 24.77
CA ARG A 135 9.20 12.42 25.14
C ARG A 135 8.60 13.56 26.00
N LEU A 136 9.33 14.67 26.16
CA LEU A 136 9.06 15.66 27.22
C LEU A 136 8.41 16.97 26.78
N VAL A 137 8.07 17.15 25.50
CA VAL A 137 7.50 18.43 25.04
C VAL A 137 6.00 18.29 24.75
N ALA A 138 5.25 19.30 25.17
CA ALA A 138 3.82 19.52 24.90
C ALA A 138 3.50 19.31 23.41
N PRO A 139 2.22 19.11 23.00
CA PRO A 139 1.87 19.03 21.57
C PRO A 139 2.37 20.27 20.83
N GLU A 140 3.50 20.12 20.16
CA GLU A 140 4.13 21.16 19.36
C GLU A 140 3.30 21.36 18.09
N ALA A 141 3.25 22.61 17.62
CA ALA A 141 2.66 22.89 16.32
C ALA A 141 3.43 22.11 15.24
N ALA A 142 2.70 21.42 14.36
CA ALA A 142 3.27 20.56 13.34
C ALA A 142 2.80 20.99 11.94
N GLU A 143 3.72 20.93 10.99
CA GLU A 143 3.42 21.11 9.58
C GLU A 143 3.08 19.76 8.95
N ARG A 144 2.13 19.75 8.02
CA ARG A 144 1.70 18.55 7.30
C ARG A 144 1.90 18.75 5.81
N GLU A 145 2.78 17.95 5.23
CA GLU A 145 3.04 17.95 3.79
C GLU A 145 2.49 16.66 3.18
N ALA A 146 1.65 16.79 2.14
CA ALA A 146 1.08 15.66 1.44
C ALA A 146 1.75 15.48 0.07
N HIS A 147 2.31 14.30 -0.17
CA HIS A 147 2.85 13.91 -1.46
C HIS A 147 1.87 12.96 -2.16
N HIS A 148 1.38 13.38 -3.33
CA HIS A 148 0.43 12.63 -4.14
C HIS A 148 1.15 11.90 -5.28
N TYR A 149 0.94 10.60 -5.37
CA TYR A 149 1.50 9.80 -6.46
C TYR A 149 0.60 9.88 -7.70
N VAL A 150 1.19 9.68 -8.86
CA VAL A 150 0.44 9.62 -10.13
C VAL A 150 0.07 8.18 -10.49
N ALA A 151 -0.90 8.05 -11.38
CA ALA A 151 -1.30 6.75 -11.93
C ALA A 151 -0.21 6.14 -12.81
N TYR A 152 -0.18 4.80 -12.87
CA TYR A 152 0.74 4.03 -13.69
C TYR A 152 0.46 4.25 -15.18
N ARG A 153 -0.81 4.44 -15.55
CA ARG A 153 -1.21 4.90 -16.88
C ARG A 153 -2.05 6.16 -16.75
N ARG A 154 -1.90 7.08 -17.71
CA ARG A 154 -2.67 8.34 -17.73
C ARG A 154 -4.19 8.15 -17.77
N GLU A 155 -4.66 7.08 -18.40
CA GLU A 155 -6.10 6.77 -18.48
C GLU A 155 -6.70 6.25 -17.18
N ASP A 156 -5.87 5.72 -16.27
CA ASP A 156 -6.28 5.24 -14.94
C ASP A 156 -6.41 6.39 -13.92
N ALA A 157 -5.97 7.60 -14.30
CA ALA A 157 -6.15 8.77 -13.46
C ALA A 157 -7.65 9.05 -13.26
N PRO A 158 -8.08 9.40 -12.02
CA PRO A 158 -9.45 9.84 -11.81
C PRO A 158 -9.74 11.04 -12.72
N ARG A 159 -10.80 10.96 -13.53
CA ARG A 159 -11.30 12.12 -14.25
C ARG A 159 -11.72 13.19 -13.22
N PRO A 160 -11.33 14.46 -13.41
CA PRO A 160 -11.68 15.53 -12.49
C PRO A 160 -13.19 15.74 -12.35
#